data_AF-A0A7T2VWX6-F1
#
_entry.id   AF-A0A7T2VWX6-F1
#
_cell.length_a   1.000
_cell.length_b   1.000
_cell.length_c   1.000
_cell.angle_alpha   90.00
_cell.angle_beta   90.00
_cell.angle_gamma   90.00
#
_symmetry.space_group_name_H-M   'P 1'
#
loop_
_entity.id
_entity.type
_entity.pdbx_description
1 polymer ?
#
loop_
_entity_poly.entity_id
_entity_poly.type
_entity_poly.pdbx_seq_one_letter_code
_entity_poly.pdbx_strand_id
1 'polypeptide(L)'
;MSPATPPSASLPGRRGPAWGHVLALAVLCLLVVLFAWKLRPALPSSSRLLLSPLLGNMEACLVQDGLREDFPKEFQQIPASCLGPQGSAAEMVKATLQRLGRPQGELDLGYTLSVPLLRYVQWNGQAWEVQGEALDRVVRTVAQAHRPVVLYLFATHFEVHSKAEERLAADPANLAWTPKGPLPLDSYLGARIFPWSVARQDNEVTRVRKLVVDALAERMCAAGDAAMHQLRALTVLGETHQLFPGFEAGMGFAAEGYAVTDYSPASVAGFHAFLRQRYGDIARLNAHLKSGFASFDAVEPPSRNIRSEPLQNFFQHIDSYAAGTVPVSGWVHSPDAKLQKQLAVAVFVDGRPYSHAPVHMHRQDVAQARPGFLTPDVGWRADIRYPALGEGLHRIDVVLQAGGRSLGLLATRQIAVMDRNQGEPRPHAAEALPDFGKLPDGVEFWVDSPQDRLALFYNPLVTDWNDFREQQVADYIQGFSEHIGHGCLGRVPRFAHQLNPHANPSWDANRYAVERSLQRMPGLSLGVSLYGEDTYGPLVGQMLRRYGHTAYGVTEFHPLVALSPQRLEKVLTMHRRQGARFLSFFMEARPEDATGTQSSNEFSFDADNTAHGSDALYHSLRQLLQPH
;
A
#
# COMPACT_ATOMS: atom_id res chain seq x y z
N MET A 1 -11.21 31.20 100.86
CA MET A 1 -12.49 31.10 100.12
C MET A 1 -12.21 31.43 98.67
N SER A 2 -12.88 30.74 97.73
CA SER A 2 -12.58 30.57 96.29
C SER A 2 -11.66 29.37 96.00
N PRO A 3 -12.15 28.30 95.34
CA PRO A 3 -11.40 27.06 95.18
C PRO A 3 -10.41 27.14 94.02
N ALA A 4 -9.20 26.66 94.29
CA ALA A 4 -8.11 26.51 93.35
C ALA A 4 -8.35 25.32 92.39
N THR A 5 -8.06 25.53 91.12
CA THR A 5 -8.08 24.52 90.04
C THR A 5 -6.80 23.66 90.06
N PRO A 6 -6.89 22.32 89.94
CA PRO A 6 -5.75 21.40 89.87
C PRO A 6 -5.32 21.11 88.40
N PRO A 7 -4.18 20.42 88.17
CA PRO A 7 -3.34 20.59 86.99
C PRO A 7 -3.72 19.67 85.82
N SER A 8 -3.46 20.13 84.59
CA SER A 8 -3.56 19.34 83.36
C SER A 8 -2.28 18.53 83.12
N ALA A 9 -2.39 17.20 83.20
CA ALA A 9 -1.36 16.26 82.81
C ALA A 9 -1.35 16.03 81.29
N SER A 10 -0.16 16.03 80.70
CA SER A 10 0.15 15.78 79.29
C SER A 10 0.12 14.29 78.92
N LEU A 11 -0.52 13.94 77.79
CA LEU A 11 -0.46 12.63 77.13
C LEU A 11 0.24 12.72 75.75
N PRO A 12 0.89 11.64 75.27
CA PRO A 12 1.89 11.68 74.21
C PRO A 12 1.31 11.67 72.79
N GLY A 13 2.04 12.30 71.87
CA GLY A 13 1.66 12.50 70.47
C GLY A 13 1.57 11.22 69.63
N ARG A 14 0.41 11.03 68.98
CA ARG A 14 0.20 10.08 67.88
C ARG A 14 0.91 10.58 66.63
N ARG A 15 1.83 9.77 66.09
CA ARG A 15 2.37 9.94 64.72
C ARG A 15 1.26 9.65 63.70
N GLY A 16 1.00 10.60 62.81
CA GLY A 16 -0.09 10.58 61.84
C GLY A 16 0.11 9.64 60.64
N PRO A 17 -0.97 9.38 59.87
CA PRO A 17 -1.12 8.28 58.90
C PRO A 17 -0.45 8.53 57.54
N ALA A 18 0.44 9.51 57.42
CA ALA A 18 1.00 9.93 56.12
C ALA A 18 1.90 8.86 55.47
N TRP A 19 2.55 8.00 56.27
CA TRP A 19 3.52 7.02 55.76
C TRP A 19 2.85 5.82 55.08
N GLY A 20 1.64 5.44 55.51
CA GLY A 20 0.90 4.32 54.90
C GLY A 20 0.46 4.61 53.47
N HIS A 21 0.09 5.86 53.17
CA HIS A 21 -0.35 6.27 51.85
C HIS A 21 0.81 6.37 50.85
N VAL A 22 2.00 6.81 51.30
CA VAL A 22 3.19 6.88 50.45
C VAL A 22 3.69 5.47 50.10
N LEU A 23 3.67 4.54 51.05
CA LEU A 23 4.09 3.15 50.81
C LEU A 23 3.12 2.43 49.86
N ALA A 24 1.80 2.66 50.02
CA ALA A 24 0.79 2.09 49.15
C ALA A 24 0.90 2.62 47.70
N LEU A 25 1.18 3.92 47.52
CA LEU A 25 1.40 4.50 46.20
C LEU A 25 2.66 3.94 45.52
N ALA A 26 3.75 3.78 46.28
CA ALA A 26 5.00 3.21 45.78
C ALA A 26 4.82 1.76 45.33
N VAL A 27 4.10 0.94 46.11
CA VAL A 27 3.78 -0.44 45.74
C VAL A 27 2.86 -0.49 44.52
N LEU A 28 1.86 0.39 44.42
CA LEU A 28 0.99 0.49 43.26
C LEU A 28 1.76 0.89 41.99
N CYS A 29 2.66 1.87 42.07
CA CYS A 29 3.53 2.25 40.96
C CYS A 29 4.47 1.10 40.56
N LEU A 30 5.04 0.38 41.53
CA LEU A 30 5.90 -0.77 41.25
C LEU A 30 5.13 -1.91 40.57
N LEU A 31 3.90 -2.17 41.03
CA LEU A 31 3.01 -3.16 40.43
C LEU A 31 2.56 -2.73 39.03
N VAL A 32 2.25 -1.45 38.79
CA VAL A 32 1.93 -0.92 37.46
C VAL A 32 3.13 -1.03 36.53
N VAL A 33 4.35 -0.75 37.00
CA VAL A 33 5.58 -0.93 36.21
C VAL A 33 5.83 -2.39 35.92
N LEU A 34 5.72 -3.29 36.90
CA LEU A 34 5.89 -4.74 36.72
C LEU A 34 4.81 -5.34 35.81
N PHE A 35 3.57 -4.88 35.93
CA PHE A 35 2.45 -5.30 35.09
C PHE A 35 2.59 -4.74 33.66
N ALA A 36 3.01 -3.49 33.50
CA ALA A 36 3.36 -2.91 32.20
C ALA A 36 4.58 -3.59 31.56
N TRP A 37 5.53 -4.11 32.37
CA TRP A 37 6.67 -4.87 31.87
C TRP A 37 6.29 -6.30 31.47
N LYS A 38 5.36 -6.95 32.20
CA LYS A 38 4.79 -8.26 31.83
C LYS A 38 3.76 -8.20 30.69
N LEU A 39 3.10 -7.06 30.50
CA LEU A 39 2.19 -6.77 29.39
C LEU A 39 2.89 -6.15 28.18
N ARG A 40 4.22 -5.92 28.24
CA ARG A 40 4.96 -5.76 26.98
C ARG A 40 4.70 -7.04 26.19
N PRO A 41 4.06 -6.99 25.02
CA PRO A 41 4.10 -8.14 24.14
C PRO A 41 5.59 -8.48 24.01
N ALA A 42 5.95 -9.72 24.34
CA ALA A 42 7.26 -10.21 23.98
C ALA A 42 7.38 -9.94 22.48
N LEU A 43 8.15 -8.92 22.10
CA LEU A 43 8.54 -8.73 20.71
C LEU A 43 9.07 -10.09 20.29
N PRO A 44 8.55 -10.72 19.22
CA PRO A 44 9.14 -11.96 18.73
C PRO A 44 10.57 -11.63 18.30
N SER A 45 11.49 -11.77 19.24
CA SER A 45 12.91 -11.63 19.07
C SER A 45 13.40 -12.98 18.53
N SER A 46 13.39 -13.11 17.20
CA SER A 46 14.31 -13.90 16.36
C SER A 46 13.60 -14.53 15.15
N SER A 47 13.22 -13.72 14.17
CA SER A 47 13.27 -14.20 12.78
C SER A 47 14.35 -13.43 12.05
N ARG A 48 15.23 -14.16 11.35
CA ARG A 48 16.11 -13.55 10.34
C ARG A 48 15.24 -12.90 9.27
N LEU A 49 15.72 -11.79 8.69
CA LEU A 49 15.06 -11.17 7.56
C LEU A 49 15.56 -11.83 6.27
N LEU A 50 14.64 -12.41 5.50
CA LEU A 50 14.96 -12.95 4.18
C LEU A 50 15.06 -11.82 3.15
N LEU A 51 16.24 -11.56 2.63
CA LEU A 51 16.43 -10.78 1.42
C LEU A 51 16.11 -11.66 0.21
N SER A 52 15.13 -11.24 -0.59
CA SER A 52 14.51 -12.08 -1.61
C SER A 52 14.33 -11.27 -2.89
N PRO A 53 15.41 -10.96 -3.65
CA PRO A 53 15.27 -10.23 -4.90
C PRO A 53 14.28 -10.93 -5.83
N LEU A 54 13.30 -10.18 -6.35
CA LEU A 54 12.46 -10.64 -7.45
C LEU A 54 13.29 -10.60 -8.72
N LEU A 55 13.58 -11.79 -9.21
CA LEU A 55 14.46 -11.97 -10.35
C LEU A 55 13.69 -11.75 -11.65
N GLY A 56 14.11 -10.77 -12.45
CA GLY A 56 13.63 -10.55 -13.82
C GLY A 56 14.33 -11.46 -14.84
N ASN A 57 13.90 -11.40 -16.11
CA ASN A 57 14.50 -12.12 -17.25
C ASN A 57 14.64 -13.64 -17.09
N MET A 58 13.72 -14.27 -16.36
CA MET A 58 13.69 -15.74 -16.21
C MET A 58 12.73 -16.42 -17.18
N GLU A 59 11.85 -15.66 -17.84
CA GLU A 59 10.76 -16.15 -18.68
C GLU A 59 11.26 -17.01 -19.84
N ALA A 60 12.37 -16.58 -20.47
CA ALA A 60 13.04 -17.31 -21.54
C ALA A 60 13.49 -18.72 -21.10
N CYS A 61 13.75 -18.91 -19.80
CA CYS A 61 14.11 -20.20 -19.22
C CYS A 61 12.89 -21.03 -18.81
N LEU A 62 11.86 -20.37 -18.29
CA LEU A 62 10.70 -21.02 -17.66
C LEU A 62 9.61 -21.41 -18.66
N VAL A 63 9.23 -20.51 -19.56
CA VAL A 63 8.09 -20.70 -20.48
C VAL A 63 8.55 -21.14 -21.87
N GLN A 64 9.69 -20.63 -22.36
CA GLN A 64 10.25 -20.95 -23.69
C GLN A 64 9.28 -20.71 -24.85
N ASP A 65 8.45 -19.68 -24.75
CA ASP A 65 7.48 -19.24 -25.77
C ASP A 65 8.08 -18.30 -26.84
N GLY A 66 9.38 -18.03 -26.75
CA GLY A 66 10.14 -17.17 -27.67
C GLY A 66 11.03 -16.19 -26.91
N LEU A 67 12.01 -15.62 -27.61
CA LEU A 67 12.83 -14.55 -27.08
C LEU A 67 12.19 -13.20 -27.39
N ARG A 68 12.24 -12.29 -26.42
CA ARG A 68 11.76 -10.92 -26.58
C ARG A 68 12.80 -10.10 -27.33
N GLU A 69 12.43 -9.61 -28.51
CA GLU A 69 13.31 -8.83 -29.39
C GLU A 69 13.68 -7.46 -28.80
N ASP A 70 12.85 -6.95 -27.88
CA ASP A 70 13.02 -5.67 -27.21
C ASP A 70 13.96 -5.72 -25.99
N PHE A 71 14.39 -6.91 -25.55
CA PHE A 71 15.38 -7.02 -24.48
C PHE A 71 16.82 -6.77 -24.95
N PRO A 72 17.73 -6.34 -24.03
CA PRO A 72 19.17 -6.31 -24.31
C PRO A 72 19.71 -7.64 -24.82
N LYS A 73 20.74 -7.59 -25.69
CA LYS A 73 21.27 -8.77 -26.41
C LYS A 73 21.68 -9.93 -25.49
N GLU A 74 22.21 -9.63 -24.31
CA GLU A 74 22.59 -10.63 -23.31
C GLU A 74 21.41 -11.43 -22.76
N PHE A 75 20.19 -10.89 -22.81
CA PHE A 75 18.95 -11.57 -22.42
C PHE A 75 18.23 -12.21 -23.62
N GLN A 76 18.73 -12.01 -24.84
CA GLN A 76 18.24 -12.63 -26.07
C GLN A 76 18.86 -14.02 -26.32
N GLN A 77 19.43 -14.67 -25.31
CA GLN A 77 19.94 -16.04 -25.40
C GLN A 77 19.40 -16.87 -24.25
N ILE A 78 18.93 -18.08 -24.57
CA ILE A 78 18.48 -19.04 -23.57
C ILE A 78 19.71 -19.81 -23.07
N PRO A 79 20.05 -19.75 -21.77
CA PRO A 79 21.20 -20.48 -21.23
C PRO A 79 21.07 -21.99 -21.43
N ALA A 80 22.18 -22.71 -21.61
CA ALA A 80 22.16 -24.15 -21.82
C ALA A 80 21.51 -24.93 -20.66
N SER A 81 21.65 -24.45 -19.41
CA SER A 81 21.00 -25.00 -18.22
C SER A 81 19.46 -24.95 -18.27
N CYS A 82 18.91 -24.08 -19.10
CA CYS A 82 17.48 -23.95 -19.32
C CYS A 82 16.97 -24.91 -20.41
N LEU A 83 17.82 -25.54 -21.21
CA LEU A 83 17.37 -26.34 -22.35
C LEU A 83 17.12 -27.81 -22.00
N GLY A 84 16.31 -28.48 -22.82
CA GLY A 84 16.03 -29.91 -22.70
C GLY A 84 15.05 -30.30 -21.58
N PRO A 85 14.80 -31.61 -21.39
CA PRO A 85 13.77 -32.13 -20.46
C PRO A 85 14.05 -31.90 -18.97
N GLN A 86 15.30 -31.59 -18.61
CA GLN A 86 15.71 -31.30 -17.24
C GLN A 86 16.00 -29.81 -17.01
N GLY A 87 15.73 -28.97 -18.02
CA GLY A 87 16.09 -27.57 -17.97
C GLY A 87 15.42 -26.83 -16.81
N SER A 88 16.14 -25.90 -16.19
CA SER A 88 15.69 -25.07 -15.08
C SER A 88 16.47 -23.75 -15.01
N ALA A 89 15.91 -22.75 -14.33
CA ALA A 89 16.57 -21.46 -14.10
C ALA A 89 17.49 -21.48 -12.86
N ALA A 90 17.73 -22.64 -12.25
CA ALA A 90 18.43 -22.73 -10.97
C ALA A 90 19.86 -22.18 -11.01
N GLU A 91 20.59 -22.39 -12.12
CA GLU A 91 21.94 -21.82 -12.29
C GLU A 91 21.90 -20.29 -12.41
N MET A 92 20.91 -19.73 -13.12
CA MET A 92 20.74 -18.28 -13.22
C MET A 92 20.44 -17.67 -11.85
N VAL A 93 19.57 -18.30 -11.06
CA VAL A 93 19.29 -17.90 -9.67
C VAL A 93 20.57 -17.88 -8.85
N LYS A 94 21.33 -18.99 -8.87
CA LYS A 94 22.57 -19.13 -8.09
C LYS A 94 23.62 -18.11 -8.51
N ALA A 95 23.87 -17.94 -9.81
CA ALA A 95 24.83 -16.99 -10.34
C ALA A 95 24.46 -15.54 -9.98
N THR A 96 23.18 -15.20 -10.06
CA THR A 96 22.66 -13.86 -9.71
C THR A 96 22.87 -13.57 -8.22
N LEU A 97 22.48 -14.49 -7.32
CA LEU A 97 22.65 -14.30 -5.88
C LEU A 97 24.12 -14.31 -5.45
N GLN A 98 24.98 -15.07 -6.13
CA GLN A 98 26.42 -15.10 -5.84
C GLN A 98 27.07 -13.73 -6.04
N ARG A 99 26.58 -12.92 -7.00
CA ARG A 99 27.06 -11.54 -7.21
C ARG A 99 26.73 -10.61 -6.04
N LEU A 100 25.62 -10.84 -5.34
CA LEU A 100 25.26 -10.07 -4.15
C LEU A 100 26.17 -10.38 -2.96
N GLY A 101 26.55 -11.65 -2.78
CA GLY A 101 27.41 -12.10 -1.68
C GLY A 101 26.75 -13.14 -0.80
N ARG A 102 27.14 -13.18 0.48
CA ARG A 102 26.64 -14.17 1.45
C ARG A 102 25.99 -13.45 2.63
N PRO A 103 24.81 -13.90 3.08
CA PRO A 103 24.15 -13.29 4.22
C PRO A 103 24.96 -13.49 5.50
N GLN A 104 24.93 -12.49 6.38
CA GLN A 104 25.56 -12.53 7.70
C GLN A 104 24.56 -12.15 8.80
N GLY A 105 24.88 -12.55 10.04
CA GLY A 105 24.09 -12.19 11.22
C GLY A 105 22.62 -12.58 11.11
N GLU A 106 21.74 -11.58 11.21
CA GLU A 106 20.28 -11.74 11.23
C GLU A 106 19.63 -11.64 9.84
N LEU A 107 20.41 -11.74 8.77
CA LEU A 107 19.92 -11.79 7.39
C LEU A 107 19.99 -13.22 6.84
N ASP A 108 19.07 -13.54 5.95
CA ASP A 108 19.14 -14.68 5.02
C ASP A 108 19.07 -14.15 3.58
N LEU A 109 19.56 -14.94 2.62
CA LEU A 109 19.51 -14.61 1.20
C LEU A 109 18.82 -15.74 0.44
N GLY A 110 17.76 -15.37 -0.27
CA GLY A 110 16.96 -16.23 -1.14
C GLY A 110 16.62 -15.49 -2.42
N TYR A 111 15.44 -15.76 -2.99
CA TYR A 111 14.95 -15.08 -4.19
C TYR A 111 13.42 -15.13 -4.23
N THR A 112 12.82 -14.18 -4.93
CA THR A 112 11.40 -14.21 -5.27
C THR A 112 11.28 -14.70 -6.72
N LEU A 113 10.48 -15.74 -6.92
CA LEU A 113 10.21 -16.33 -8.23
C LEU A 113 8.80 -15.94 -8.68
N SER A 114 8.71 -15.08 -9.70
CA SER A 114 7.42 -14.76 -10.33
C SER A 114 6.89 -15.92 -11.15
N VAL A 115 5.60 -16.22 -10.99
CA VAL A 115 4.84 -17.16 -11.81
C VAL A 115 3.62 -16.43 -12.37
N PRO A 116 3.77 -15.72 -13.51
CA PRO A 116 2.67 -15.02 -14.17
C PRO A 116 1.61 -16.01 -14.66
N LEU A 117 0.50 -16.15 -13.93
CA LEU A 117 -0.42 -17.27 -14.08
C LEU A 117 -0.94 -17.40 -15.53
N LEU A 118 -1.28 -16.29 -16.18
CA LEU A 118 -1.81 -16.30 -17.55
C LEU A 118 -0.78 -16.70 -18.63
N ARG A 119 0.53 -16.75 -18.31
CA ARG A 119 1.54 -17.27 -19.25
C ARG A 119 1.58 -18.79 -19.30
N TYR A 120 1.09 -19.49 -18.28
CA TYR A 120 1.19 -20.95 -18.19
C TYR A 120 -0.06 -21.67 -18.72
N VAL A 121 -0.84 -21.00 -19.55
CA VAL A 121 -2.01 -21.58 -20.23
C VAL A 121 -1.98 -21.32 -21.71
N GLN A 122 -2.70 -22.16 -22.44
CA GLN A 122 -2.98 -21.99 -23.85
C GLN A 122 -4.42 -22.37 -24.15
N TRP A 123 -4.98 -21.79 -25.20
CA TRP A 123 -6.29 -22.19 -25.71
C TRP A 123 -6.11 -23.21 -26.83
N ASN A 124 -6.66 -24.41 -26.68
CA ASN A 124 -6.54 -25.48 -27.69
C ASN A 124 -7.61 -25.45 -28.80
N GLY A 125 -8.53 -24.47 -28.74
CA GLY A 125 -9.70 -24.40 -29.62
C GLY A 125 -11.04 -24.63 -28.89
N GLN A 126 -11.02 -25.37 -27.79
CA GLN A 126 -12.21 -25.80 -27.03
C GLN A 126 -12.12 -25.49 -25.53
N ALA A 127 -10.93 -25.60 -24.95
CA ALA A 127 -10.70 -25.43 -23.51
C ALA A 127 -9.31 -24.80 -23.25
N TRP A 128 -9.17 -24.28 -22.03
CA TRP A 128 -7.89 -23.86 -21.48
C TRP A 128 -7.07 -25.08 -21.04
N GLU A 129 -5.85 -25.17 -21.53
CA GLU A 129 -4.88 -26.19 -21.14
C GLU A 129 -3.68 -25.54 -20.47
N VAL A 130 -3.16 -26.20 -19.44
CA VAL A 130 -1.94 -25.76 -18.75
C VAL A 130 -0.71 -26.20 -19.53
N GLN A 131 0.27 -25.31 -19.63
CA GLN A 131 1.58 -25.61 -20.20
C GLN A 131 2.42 -26.41 -19.20
N GLY A 132 2.23 -27.73 -19.20
CA GLY A 132 2.78 -28.64 -18.18
C GLY A 132 4.30 -28.57 -18.04
N GLU A 133 5.04 -28.64 -19.14
CA GLU A 133 6.52 -28.59 -19.13
C GLU A 133 7.04 -27.26 -18.57
N ALA A 134 6.36 -26.14 -18.85
CA ALA A 134 6.74 -24.83 -18.30
C ALA A 134 6.56 -24.79 -16.77
N LEU A 135 5.49 -25.37 -16.23
CA LEU A 135 5.34 -25.49 -14.78
C LEU A 135 6.36 -26.47 -14.18
N ASP A 136 6.69 -27.56 -14.87
CA ASP A 136 7.73 -28.49 -14.41
C ASP A 136 9.10 -27.80 -14.31
N ARG A 137 9.41 -26.87 -15.22
CA ARG A 137 10.60 -26.00 -15.15
C ARG A 137 10.58 -25.09 -13.91
N VAL A 138 9.43 -24.52 -13.55
CA VAL A 138 9.27 -23.75 -12.30
C VAL A 138 9.59 -24.63 -11.09
N VAL A 139 9.00 -25.82 -11.00
CA VAL A 139 9.22 -26.74 -9.88
C VAL A 139 10.68 -27.20 -9.80
N ARG A 140 11.29 -27.57 -10.94
CA ARG A 140 12.73 -27.91 -11.02
C ARG A 140 13.61 -26.75 -10.57
N THR A 141 13.29 -25.53 -10.99
CA THR A 141 14.03 -24.32 -10.58
C THR A 141 14.00 -24.17 -9.06
N VAL A 142 12.83 -24.29 -8.44
CA VAL A 142 12.68 -24.24 -6.98
C VAL A 142 13.49 -25.33 -6.28
N ALA A 143 13.39 -26.57 -6.76
CA ALA A 143 14.08 -27.71 -6.15
C ALA A 143 15.62 -27.62 -6.27
N GLN A 144 16.13 -27.21 -7.43
CA GLN A 144 17.56 -27.27 -7.78
C GLN A 144 18.35 -26.00 -7.38
N ALA A 145 17.68 -24.86 -7.17
CA ALA A 145 18.36 -23.65 -6.73
C ALA A 145 18.97 -23.79 -5.33
N HIS A 146 18.38 -24.65 -4.47
CA HIS A 146 18.80 -24.87 -3.08
C HIS A 146 18.95 -23.55 -2.31
N ARG A 147 17.98 -22.66 -2.47
CA ARG A 147 17.89 -21.36 -1.80
C ARG A 147 16.47 -21.15 -1.30
N PRO A 148 16.29 -20.46 -0.16
CA PRO A 148 14.96 -20.04 0.27
C PRO A 148 14.26 -19.24 -0.84
N VAL A 149 12.99 -19.50 -1.07
CA VAL A 149 12.22 -18.84 -2.13
C VAL A 149 10.90 -18.28 -1.62
N VAL A 150 10.56 -17.09 -2.09
CA VAL A 150 9.21 -16.54 -2.07
C VAL A 150 8.59 -16.83 -3.44
N LEU A 151 7.55 -17.65 -3.50
CA LEU A 151 6.89 -17.95 -4.77
C LEU A 151 5.75 -16.95 -4.98
N TYR A 152 5.86 -16.15 -6.04
CA TYR A 152 4.91 -15.11 -6.35
C TYR A 152 3.94 -15.58 -7.43
N LEU A 153 2.70 -15.85 -7.03
CA LEU A 153 1.61 -16.28 -7.92
C LEU A 153 1.03 -15.05 -8.64
N PHE A 154 1.78 -14.52 -9.60
CA PHE A 154 1.58 -13.24 -10.25
C PHE A 154 0.31 -13.20 -11.11
N ALA A 155 -0.59 -12.26 -10.80
CA ALA A 155 -1.88 -12.04 -11.42
C ALA A 155 -2.32 -10.55 -11.29
N THR A 156 -1.41 -9.64 -11.60
CA THR A 156 -1.64 -8.19 -11.56
C THR A 156 -2.42 -7.71 -12.80
N HIS A 157 -2.54 -6.39 -12.92
CA HIS A 157 -3.05 -5.70 -14.11
C HIS A 157 -1.98 -5.51 -15.19
N PHE A 158 -0.70 -5.74 -14.91
CA PHE A 158 0.37 -5.62 -15.89
C PHE A 158 0.33 -6.75 -16.92
N GLU A 159 0.58 -6.40 -18.17
CA GLU A 159 0.74 -7.37 -19.26
C GLU A 159 1.83 -8.38 -18.93
N VAL A 160 1.55 -9.65 -19.24
CA VAL A 160 2.50 -10.75 -19.13
C VAL A 160 2.84 -11.35 -20.49
N HIS A 161 2.54 -10.67 -21.59
CA HIS A 161 2.82 -11.04 -22.97
C HIS A 161 2.31 -12.44 -23.34
N SER A 162 1.10 -12.79 -22.87
CA SER A 162 0.45 -14.06 -23.17
C SER A 162 -0.70 -13.87 -24.16
N LYS A 163 -0.81 -14.78 -25.14
CA LYS A 163 -1.99 -14.87 -26.03
C LYS A 163 -3.29 -15.10 -25.26
N ALA A 164 -3.21 -15.62 -24.03
CA ALA A 164 -4.37 -15.79 -23.17
C ALA A 164 -5.01 -14.45 -22.79
N GLU A 165 -4.21 -13.39 -22.61
CA GLU A 165 -4.69 -12.07 -22.18
C GLU A 165 -5.63 -11.46 -23.22
N GLU A 166 -5.25 -11.48 -24.50
CA GLU A 166 -6.09 -10.93 -25.57
C GLU A 166 -7.42 -11.67 -25.70
N ARG A 167 -7.39 -13.00 -25.60
CA ARG A 167 -8.60 -13.82 -25.63
C ARG A 167 -9.52 -13.54 -24.45
N LEU A 168 -8.96 -13.46 -23.24
CA LEU A 168 -9.73 -13.19 -22.02
C LEU A 168 -10.29 -11.77 -22.01
N ALA A 169 -9.53 -10.79 -22.50
CA ALA A 169 -9.95 -9.39 -22.58
C ALA A 169 -11.06 -9.15 -23.63
N ALA A 170 -11.23 -10.05 -24.59
CA ALA A 170 -12.33 -9.98 -25.56
C ALA A 170 -13.71 -10.24 -24.92
N ASP A 171 -13.76 -10.91 -23.76
CA ASP A 171 -15.00 -11.05 -22.97
C ASP A 171 -15.09 -9.92 -21.92
N PRO A 172 -16.05 -8.99 -22.05
CA PRO A 172 -16.19 -7.88 -21.10
C PRO A 172 -16.57 -8.33 -19.68
N ALA A 173 -16.97 -9.58 -19.45
CA ALA A 173 -17.17 -10.12 -18.11
C ALA A 173 -15.85 -10.30 -17.32
N ASN A 174 -14.70 -10.26 -18.00
CA ASN A 174 -13.38 -10.31 -17.38
C ASN A 174 -12.81 -8.91 -17.10
N LEU A 175 -13.43 -7.84 -17.59
CA LEU A 175 -12.93 -6.47 -17.47
C LEU A 175 -13.71 -5.68 -16.42
N ALA A 176 -13.06 -4.72 -15.77
CA ALA A 176 -13.66 -3.78 -14.83
C ALA A 176 -14.47 -2.71 -15.58
N TRP A 177 -15.57 -2.25 -15.00
CA TRP A 177 -16.53 -1.38 -15.68
C TRP A 177 -16.59 0.02 -15.07
N THR A 178 -16.65 1.02 -15.93
CA THR A 178 -17.19 2.34 -15.60
C THR A 178 -18.71 2.35 -15.82
N PRO A 179 -19.43 3.42 -15.43
CA PRO A 179 -20.85 3.55 -15.78
C PRO A 179 -21.12 3.54 -17.30
N LYS A 180 -20.10 3.80 -18.13
CA LYS A 180 -20.21 3.83 -19.59
C LYS A 180 -19.92 2.47 -20.25
N GLY A 181 -19.47 1.47 -19.50
CA GLY A 181 -19.09 0.15 -20.01
C GLY A 181 -17.72 -0.32 -19.52
N PRO A 182 -17.21 -1.46 -20.06
CA PRO A 182 -15.91 -2.00 -19.69
C PRO A 182 -14.79 -1.00 -20.00
N LEU A 183 -13.79 -0.94 -19.12
CA LEU A 183 -12.60 -0.12 -19.33
C LEU A 183 -11.83 -0.61 -20.56
N PRO A 184 -11.27 0.32 -21.35
CA PRO A 184 -10.27 -0.03 -22.35
C PRO A 184 -8.95 -0.45 -21.68
N LEU A 185 -8.06 -1.08 -22.45
CA LEU A 185 -6.67 -1.25 -22.05
C LEU A 185 -6.01 0.11 -21.89
N ASP A 186 -5.03 0.18 -21.01
CA ASP A 186 -4.31 1.40 -20.66
C ASP A 186 -2.80 1.09 -20.57
N SER A 187 -1.99 2.06 -20.12
CA SER A 187 -0.57 1.85 -19.82
C SER A 187 -0.15 2.53 -18.53
N TYR A 188 0.95 2.03 -17.95
CA TYR A 188 1.65 2.63 -16.82
C TYR A 188 3.16 2.51 -17.03
N LEU A 189 3.88 3.63 -17.04
CA LEU A 189 5.34 3.67 -17.28
C LEU A 189 5.74 2.94 -18.57
N GLY A 190 4.91 3.07 -19.61
CA GLY A 190 5.10 2.40 -20.90
C GLY A 190 4.72 0.91 -20.94
N ALA A 191 4.43 0.27 -19.81
CA ALA A 191 3.90 -1.09 -19.78
C ALA A 191 2.39 -1.10 -20.02
N ARG A 192 1.90 -1.98 -20.88
CA ARG A 192 0.46 -2.17 -21.12
C ARG A 192 -0.18 -2.79 -19.89
N ILE A 193 -1.40 -2.34 -19.57
CA ILE A 193 -2.20 -2.88 -18.47
C ILE A 193 -3.59 -3.30 -18.94
N PHE A 194 -4.06 -4.40 -18.37
CA PHE A 194 -5.39 -4.96 -18.61
C PHE A 194 -6.30 -4.67 -17.41
N PRO A 195 -7.52 -4.16 -17.64
CA PRO A 195 -8.41 -3.80 -16.55
C PRO A 195 -9.16 -5.02 -16.01
N TRP A 196 -8.46 -6.03 -15.50
CA TRP A 196 -9.09 -7.26 -15.00
C TRP A 196 -10.08 -6.97 -13.87
N SER A 197 -11.30 -7.50 -13.99
CA SER A 197 -12.31 -7.35 -12.94
C SER A 197 -11.96 -8.21 -11.72
N VAL A 198 -12.02 -7.56 -10.55
CA VAL A 198 -11.95 -8.20 -9.22
C VAL A 198 -13.33 -8.28 -8.55
N ALA A 199 -14.40 -7.92 -9.26
CA ALA A 199 -15.75 -7.83 -8.73
C ALA A 199 -16.37 -9.20 -8.39
N ARG A 200 -15.87 -10.27 -9.00
CA ARG A 200 -16.41 -11.64 -8.90
C ARG A 200 -15.30 -12.68 -9.08
N GLN A 201 -15.53 -13.89 -8.57
CA GLN A 201 -14.54 -14.98 -8.61
C GLN A 201 -14.90 -16.12 -9.58
N ASP A 202 -16.02 -16.02 -10.26
CA ASP A 202 -16.56 -17.02 -11.19
C ASP A 202 -16.56 -16.52 -12.64
N ASN A 203 -15.78 -15.47 -12.97
CA ASN A 203 -15.48 -15.10 -14.34
C ASN A 203 -14.33 -15.97 -14.91
N GLU A 204 -14.15 -15.92 -16.23
CA GLU A 204 -13.23 -16.82 -16.93
C GLU A 204 -11.76 -16.55 -16.55
N VAL A 205 -11.34 -15.29 -16.47
CA VAL A 205 -9.96 -14.92 -16.07
C VAL A 205 -9.62 -15.49 -14.69
N THR A 206 -10.56 -15.47 -13.75
CA THR A 206 -10.35 -16.05 -12.41
C THR A 206 -10.27 -17.56 -12.45
N ARG A 207 -11.14 -18.24 -13.22
CA ARG A 207 -11.09 -19.70 -13.40
C ARG A 207 -9.75 -20.14 -14.01
N VAL A 208 -9.27 -19.43 -15.02
CA VAL A 208 -8.00 -19.73 -15.70
C VAL A 208 -6.81 -19.54 -14.74
N ARG A 209 -6.81 -18.46 -13.94
CA ARG A 209 -5.79 -18.26 -12.90
C ARG A 209 -5.79 -19.41 -11.88
N LYS A 210 -6.97 -19.83 -11.41
CA LYS A 210 -7.11 -20.95 -10.46
C LYS A 210 -6.65 -22.28 -11.06
N LEU A 211 -6.94 -22.54 -12.34
CA LEU A 211 -6.46 -23.73 -13.06
C LEU A 211 -4.94 -23.87 -13.03
N VAL A 212 -4.20 -22.76 -13.20
CA VAL A 212 -2.73 -22.78 -13.14
C VAL A 212 -2.22 -22.98 -11.72
N VAL A 213 -2.86 -22.32 -10.74
CA VAL A 213 -2.53 -22.49 -9.33
C VAL A 213 -2.67 -23.96 -8.92
N ASP A 214 -3.75 -24.63 -9.33
CA ASP A 214 -3.99 -26.04 -9.05
C ASP A 214 -2.92 -26.92 -9.68
N ALA A 215 -2.62 -26.71 -10.95
CA ALA A 215 -1.63 -27.50 -11.68
C ALA A 215 -0.20 -27.31 -11.15
N LEU A 216 0.14 -26.10 -10.67
CA LEU A 216 1.40 -25.82 -10.01
C LEU A 216 1.45 -26.47 -8.62
N ALA A 217 0.37 -26.36 -7.84
CA ALA A 217 0.28 -26.96 -6.52
C ALA A 217 0.47 -28.48 -6.59
N GLU A 218 -0.19 -29.15 -7.53
CA GLU A 218 -0.04 -30.59 -7.76
C GLU A 218 1.42 -30.98 -8.01
N ARG A 219 2.11 -30.27 -8.92
CA ARG A 219 3.52 -30.51 -9.26
C ARG A 219 4.46 -30.24 -8.09
N MET A 220 4.23 -29.14 -7.37
CA MET A 220 5.01 -28.80 -6.17
C MET A 220 4.85 -29.87 -5.09
N CYS A 221 3.64 -30.38 -4.89
CA CYS A 221 3.39 -31.46 -3.93
C CYS A 221 4.03 -32.79 -4.38
N ALA A 222 4.00 -33.10 -5.68
CA ALA A 222 4.63 -34.29 -6.24
C ALA A 222 6.17 -34.27 -6.13
N ALA A 223 6.79 -33.09 -6.24
CA ALA A 223 8.24 -32.92 -6.04
C ALA A 223 8.68 -33.11 -4.58
N GLY A 224 7.73 -33.11 -3.63
CA GLY A 224 7.97 -33.38 -2.22
C GLY A 224 8.95 -32.41 -1.56
N ASP A 225 9.77 -32.95 -0.66
CA ASP A 225 10.67 -32.17 0.20
C ASP A 225 11.70 -31.35 -0.58
N ALA A 226 12.11 -31.80 -1.77
CA ALA A 226 13.11 -31.10 -2.58
C ALA A 226 12.68 -29.67 -2.93
N ALA A 227 11.41 -29.47 -3.27
CA ALA A 227 10.84 -28.16 -3.57
C ALA A 227 10.23 -27.49 -2.32
N MET A 228 9.45 -28.25 -1.53
CA MET A 228 8.69 -27.70 -0.41
C MET A 228 9.59 -27.13 0.71
N HIS A 229 10.78 -27.70 0.95
CA HIS A 229 11.71 -27.17 1.95
C HIS A 229 12.36 -25.84 1.58
N GLN A 230 12.30 -25.43 0.30
CA GLN A 230 12.82 -24.14 -0.14
C GLN A 230 11.80 -23.02 0.06
N LEU A 231 10.50 -23.32 -0.01
CA LEU A 231 9.44 -22.32 0.14
C LEU A 231 9.49 -21.67 1.53
N ARG A 232 9.50 -20.33 1.58
CA ARG A 232 9.38 -19.54 2.81
C ARG A 232 8.09 -18.74 2.87
N ALA A 233 7.59 -18.32 1.71
CA ALA A 233 6.34 -17.60 1.58
C ALA A 233 5.73 -17.81 0.20
N LEU A 234 4.41 -17.65 0.12
CA LEU A 234 3.66 -17.46 -1.11
C LEU A 234 3.11 -16.04 -1.11
N THR A 235 3.35 -15.27 -2.17
CA THR A 235 2.63 -14.01 -2.39
C THR A 235 1.48 -14.27 -3.35
N VAL A 236 0.28 -13.87 -2.95
CA VAL A 236 -0.97 -14.19 -3.63
C VAL A 236 -1.34 -13.04 -4.57
N LEU A 237 -1.57 -13.36 -5.84
CA LEU A 237 -1.95 -12.45 -6.91
C LEU A 237 -0.90 -11.40 -7.24
N GLY A 238 -0.82 -10.31 -6.49
CA GLY A 238 -0.13 -9.08 -6.86
C GLY A 238 -0.94 -7.88 -6.44
N GLU A 239 -0.50 -6.66 -6.76
CA GLU A 239 -1.26 -5.43 -6.44
C GLU A 239 -2.69 -5.50 -6.98
N THR A 240 -3.60 -5.92 -6.10
CA THR A 240 -4.99 -6.23 -6.41
C THR A 240 -5.84 -5.10 -5.88
N HIS A 241 -6.46 -4.35 -6.77
CA HIS A 241 -7.28 -3.19 -6.44
C HIS A 241 -8.25 -2.92 -7.58
N GLN A 242 -9.21 -2.03 -7.35
CA GLN A 242 -10.05 -1.53 -8.43
C GLN A 242 -9.21 -0.66 -9.37
N LEU A 243 -9.54 -0.68 -10.65
CA LEU A 243 -8.90 0.17 -11.66
C LEU A 243 -9.79 1.37 -12.01
N PHE A 244 -9.27 2.29 -12.80
CA PHE A 244 -9.96 3.50 -13.20
C PHE A 244 -9.36 4.00 -14.53
N PRO A 245 -10.11 4.80 -15.31
CA PRO A 245 -9.61 5.34 -16.56
C PRO A 245 -8.36 6.20 -16.38
N GLY A 246 -7.41 6.11 -17.32
CA GLY A 246 -6.21 6.92 -17.32
C GLY A 246 -5.35 6.62 -16.09
N PHE A 247 -5.05 5.35 -15.83
CA PHE A 247 -4.51 4.86 -14.56
C PHE A 247 -3.29 5.66 -14.08
N GLU A 248 -2.33 5.94 -14.98
CA GLU A 248 -1.12 6.71 -14.65
C GLU A 248 -1.40 8.15 -14.21
N ALA A 249 -2.23 8.88 -14.97
CA ALA A 249 -2.57 10.27 -14.68
C ALA A 249 -3.71 10.43 -13.65
N GLY A 250 -4.45 9.35 -13.41
CA GLY A 250 -5.73 9.34 -12.70
C GLY A 250 -5.62 9.04 -11.21
N MET A 251 -4.42 8.82 -10.66
CA MET A 251 -4.24 8.34 -9.28
C MET A 251 -4.69 9.32 -8.19
N GLY A 252 -4.64 10.62 -8.48
CA GLY A 252 -4.81 11.68 -7.48
C GLY A 252 -6.20 12.30 -7.38
N PHE A 253 -6.38 13.14 -6.35
CA PHE A 253 -7.62 13.89 -6.11
C PHE A 253 -7.94 14.92 -7.19
N ALA A 254 -6.91 15.51 -7.80
CA ALA A 254 -7.03 16.58 -8.79
C ALA A 254 -7.16 16.08 -10.24
N ALA A 255 -7.22 14.76 -10.45
CA ALA A 255 -7.35 14.18 -11.77
C ALA A 255 -8.67 14.63 -12.45
N GLU A 256 -8.57 15.05 -13.71
CA GLU A 256 -9.73 15.46 -14.51
C GLU A 256 -10.67 14.27 -14.74
N GLY A 257 -11.99 14.51 -14.68
CA GLY A 257 -12.99 13.48 -14.98
C GLY A 257 -13.00 12.31 -14.00
N TYR A 258 -13.20 12.59 -12.70
CA TYR A 258 -13.26 11.55 -11.66
C TYR A 258 -14.17 10.38 -12.04
N ALA A 259 -13.60 9.18 -12.08
CA ALA A 259 -14.27 7.95 -12.39
C ALA A 259 -13.58 6.80 -11.66
N VAL A 260 -14.38 5.82 -11.24
CA VAL A 260 -13.92 4.62 -10.55
C VAL A 260 -14.54 3.38 -11.20
N THR A 261 -14.10 2.19 -10.79
CA THR A 261 -14.73 0.91 -11.13
C THR A 261 -14.99 0.12 -9.85
N ASP A 262 -15.99 -0.75 -9.75
CA ASP A 262 -16.59 -1.51 -10.85
C ASP A 262 -18.11 -1.32 -10.92
N TYR A 263 -18.64 -0.90 -12.07
CA TYR A 263 -20.08 -0.71 -12.35
C TYR A 263 -20.67 -1.81 -13.23
N SER A 264 -20.06 -3.00 -13.24
CA SER A 264 -20.59 -4.14 -13.99
C SER A 264 -21.94 -4.58 -13.41
N PRO A 265 -22.77 -5.30 -14.17
CA PRO A 265 -24.04 -5.83 -13.66
C PRO A 265 -23.88 -6.63 -12.35
N ALA A 266 -22.75 -7.34 -12.19
CA ALA A 266 -22.45 -8.08 -10.96
C ALA A 266 -22.20 -7.16 -9.77
N SER A 267 -21.46 -6.06 -9.96
CA SER A 267 -21.19 -5.09 -8.89
C SER A 267 -22.43 -4.30 -8.49
N VAL A 268 -23.29 -3.92 -9.44
CA VAL A 268 -24.56 -3.24 -9.13
C VAL A 268 -25.45 -4.14 -8.28
N ALA A 269 -25.65 -5.40 -8.70
CA ALA A 269 -26.43 -6.36 -7.92
C ALA A 269 -25.80 -6.65 -6.54
N GLY A 270 -24.46 -6.78 -6.50
CA GLY A 270 -23.70 -6.95 -5.26
C GLY A 270 -23.86 -5.78 -4.30
N PHE A 271 -23.91 -4.55 -4.81
CA PHE A 271 -24.13 -3.36 -4.00
C PHE A 271 -25.52 -3.33 -3.38
N HIS A 272 -26.55 -3.69 -4.14
CA HIS A 272 -27.90 -3.83 -3.58
C HIS A 272 -27.95 -4.87 -2.47
N ALA A 273 -27.26 -6.00 -2.63
CA ALA A 273 -27.14 -7.02 -1.58
C ALA A 273 -26.36 -6.51 -0.36
N PHE A 274 -25.28 -5.77 -0.58
CA PHE A 274 -24.49 -5.13 0.49
C PHE A 274 -25.33 -4.14 1.30
N LEU A 275 -26.10 -3.27 0.64
CA LEU A 275 -27.00 -2.33 1.32
C LEU A 275 -28.10 -3.07 2.11
N ARG A 276 -28.69 -4.13 1.52
CA ARG A 276 -29.65 -4.99 2.25
C ARG A 276 -29.03 -5.59 3.51
N GLN A 277 -27.81 -6.11 3.42
CA GLN A 277 -27.12 -6.69 4.57
C GLN A 277 -26.79 -5.64 5.64
N ARG A 278 -26.29 -4.46 5.22
CA ARG A 278 -25.86 -3.38 6.12
C ARG A 278 -27.03 -2.76 6.88
N TYR A 279 -28.14 -2.50 6.19
CA TYR A 279 -29.26 -1.76 6.76
C TYR A 279 -30.43 -2.65 7.20
N GLY A 280 -30.59 -3.83 6.58
CA GLY A 280 -31.69 -4.78 6.82
C GLY A 280 -33.03 -4.34 6.24
N ASP A 281 -33.36 -3.06 6.33
CA ASP A 281 -34.61 -2.45 5.87
C ASP A 281 -34.33 -1.15 5.11
N ILE A 282 -35.03 -0.93 3.99
CA ILE A 282 -34.91 0.28 3.18
C ILE A 282 -35.28 1.54 3.97
N ALA A 283 -36.17 1.44 4.96
CA ALA A 283 -36.51 2.56 5.84
C ALA A 283 -35.30 3.04 6.65
N ARG A 284 -34.39 2.13 7.06
CA ARG A 284 -33.17 2.47 7.79
C ARG A 284 -32.14 3.14 6.88
N LEU A 285 -31.98 2.65 5.66
CA LEU A 285 -31.16 3.33 4.64
C LEU A 285 -31.70 4.74 4.37
N ASN A 286 -33.01 4.88 4.16
CA ASN A 286 -33.64 6.17 3.92
C ASN A 286 -33.49 7.14 5.09
N ALA A 287 -33.57 6.65 6.34
CA ALA A 287 -33.29 7.47 7.52
C ALA A 287 -31.82 7.93 7.57
N HIS A 288 -30.87 7.03 7.26
CA HIS A 288 -29.44 7.35 7.20
C HIS A 288 -29.12 8.40 6.13
N LEU A 289 -29.65 8.19 4.92
CA LEU A 289 -29.41 9.07 3.78
C LEU A 289 -30.28 10.32 3.79
N LYS A 290 -31.35 10.39 4.59
CA LYS A 290 -32.45 11.35 4.42
C LYS A 290 -32.99 11.33 2.98
N SER A 291 -33.39 10.14 2.54
CA SER A 291 -33.88 9.85 1.18
C SER A 291 -35.27 9.21 1.19
N GLY A 292 -35.80 8.90 0.01
CA GLY A 292 -37.11 8.27 -0.18
C GLY A 292 -37.07 7.14 -1.22
N PHE A 293 -36.04 6.28 -1.20
CA PHE A 293 -35.96 5.12 -2.09
C PHE A 293 -37.05 4.11 -1.77
N ALA A 294 -37.75 3.61 -2.79
CA ALA A 294 -38.85 2.66 -2.63
C ALA A 294 -38.37 1.24 -2.26
N SER A 295 -37.17 0.86 -2.68
CA SER A 295 -36.54 -0.43 -2.42
C SER A 295 -35.02 -0.30 -2.53
N PHE A 296 -34.28 -1.34 -2.14
CA PHE A 296 -32.82 -1.39 -2.37
C PHE A 296 -32.46 -1.44 -3.86
N ASP A 297 -33.28 -2.07 -4.71
CA ASP A 297 -33.04 -2.13 -6.16
C ASP A 297 -33.17 -0.75 -6.82
N ALA A 298 -33.89 0.20 -6.20
CA ALA A 298 -34.01 1.56 -6.69
C ALA A 298 -32.79 2.45 -6.36
N VAL A 299 -31.79 1.90 -5.63
CA VAL A 299 -30.58 2.63 -5.25
C VAL A 299 -29.49 2.35 -6.29
N GLU A 300 -29.27 3.31 -7.18
CA GLU A 300 -28.17 3.23 -8.14
C GLU A 300 -26.83 3.57 -7.46
N PRO A 301 -25.72 2.88 -7.79
CA PRO A 301 -24.39 3.34 -7.40
C PRO A 301 -24.12 4.79 -7.86
N PRO A 302 -23.56 5.67 -7.00
CA PRO A 302 -23.22 7.04 -7.37
C PRO A 302 -22.27 7.04 -8.57
N SER A 303 -22.60 7.74 -9.65
CA SER A 303 -21.94 7.56 -10.96
C SER A 303 -21.79 8.84 -11.79
N ARG A 304 -22.30 9.97 -11.32
CA ARG A 304 -22.33 11.25 -12.04
C ARG A 304 -21.62 12.34 -11.26
N ASN A 305 -20.95 13.24 -11.96
CA ASN A 305 -20.38 14.42 -11.32
C ASN A 305 -21.37 15.60 -11.38
N ILE A 306 -21.79 16.12 -10.23
CA ILE A 306 -22.78 17.20 -10.11
C ILE A 306 -22.35 18.50 -10.82
N ARG A 307 -21.06 18.66 -11.10
CA ARG A 307 -20.49 19.85 -11.77
C ARG A 307 -20.60 19.80 -13.28
N SER A 308 -20.68 18.60 -13.84
CA SER A 308 -20.61 18.38 -15.30
C SER A 308 -21.82 17.64 -15.84
N GLU A 309 -22.63 17.01 -14.98
CA GLU A 309 -23.74 16.15 -15.38
C GLU A 309 -25.00 16.44 -14.57
N PRO A 310 -26.19 16.46 -15.21
CA PRO A 310 -27.45 16.61 -14.50
C PRO A 310 -27.77 15.38 -13.65
N LEU A 311 -28.27 15.63 -12.43
CA LEU A 311 -28.70 14.60 -11.50
C LEU A 311 -30.22 14.47 -11.48
N GLN A 312 -30.72 13.24 -11.44
CA GLN A 312 -32.13 12.94 -11.14
C GLN A 312 -32.42 13.02 -9.63
N ASN A 313 -31.42 12.66 -8.82
CA ASN A 313 -31.42 12.85 -7.39
C ASN A 313 -29.98 13.06 -6.90
N PHE A 314 -29.82 13.69 -5.74
CA PHE A 314 -28.51 14.06 -5.19
C PHE A 314 -27.55 12.87 -5.03
N PHE A 315 -28.06 11.67 -4.73
CA PHE A 315 -27.23 10.49 -4.44
C PHE A 315 -26.54 9.90 -5.67
N GLN A 316 -26.87 10.36 -6.88
CA GLN A 316 -26.11 10.04 -8.09
C GLN A 316 -24.74 10.70 -8.11
N HIS A 317 -24.48 11.71 -7.26
CA HIS A 317 -23.23 12.44 -7.24
C HIS A 317 -22.04 11.62 -6.71
N ILE A 318 -20.96 11.58 -7.48
CA ILE A 318 -19.62 11.18 -7.03
C ILE A 318 -18.54 12.12 -7.59
N ASP A 319 -17.54 12.43 -6.78
CA ASP A 319 -16.26 13.03 -7.14
C ASP A 319 -15.17 12.60 -6.12
N SER A 320 -13.95 13.11 -6.25
CA SER A 320 -12.82 12.80 -5.37
C SER A 320 -13.07 13.10 -3.88
N TYR A 321 -14.08 13.91 -3.56
CA TYR A 321 -14.36 14.41 -2.21
C TYR A 321 -15.73 13.97 -1.69
N ALA A 322 -16.59 13.39 -2.52
CA ALA A 322 -17.97 13.06 -2.19
C ALA A 322 -18.10 12.09 -0.99
N ALA A 323 -17.05 11.32 -0.69
CA ALA A 323 -16.96 10.46 0.49
C ALA A 323 -16.75 11.22 1.83
N GLY A 324 -16.62 12.56 1.80
CA GLY A 324 -16.55 13.38 3.02
C GLY A 324 -15.15 13.71 3.51
N THR A 325 -14.12 13.52 2.67
CA THR A 325 -12.74 13.90 2.98
C THR A 325 -12.20 14.84 1.92
N VAL A 326 -11.47 15.87 2.33
CA VAL A 326 -10.67 16.73 1.44
C VAL A 326 -9.23 16.78 1.98
N PRO A 327 -8.20 16.47 1.15
CA PRO A 327 -6.82 16.59 1.58
C PRO A 327 -6.37 18.05 1.57
N VAL A 328 -5.64 18.44 2.61
CA VAL A 328 -4.80 19.63 2.63
C VAL A 328 -3.37 19.13 2.50
N SER A 329 -2.72 19.39 1.37
CA SER A 329 -1.44 18.78 1.04
C SER A 329 -0.55 19.71 0.24
N GLY A 330 0.74 19.40 0.22
CA GLY A 330 1.73 20.19 -0.48
C GLY A 330 3.13 19.64 -0.31
N TRP A 331 4.10 20.50 -0.58
CA TRP A 331 5.50 20.27 -0.24
C TRP A 331 6.15 21.54 0.31
N VAL A 332 7.11 21.38 1.21
CA VAL A 332 7.93 22.47 1.77
C VAL A 332 9.39 22.00 1.85
N HIS A 333 10.31 22.86 1.42
CA HIS A 333 11.74 22.67 1.51
C HIS A 333 12.39 23.87 2.23
N SER A 334 13.36 23.58 3.10
CA SER A 334 14.28 24.56 3.68
C SER A 334 15.73 24.18 3.38
N PRO A 335 16.58 25.14 2.94
CA PRO A 335 18.00 24.89 2.73
C PRO A 335 18.77 24.62 4.03
N ASP A 336 18.19 24.94 5.20
CA ASP A 336 18.75 24.52 6.49
C ASP A 336 18.32 23.07 6.79
N ALA A 337 19.25 22.14 6.61
CA ALA A 337 19.04 20.71 6.85
C ALA A 337 18.62 20.34 8.30
N LYS A 338 18.95 21.17 9.30
CA LYS A 338 18.46 20.96 10.68
C LYS A 338 17.02 21.41 10.83
N LEU A 339 16.66 22.50 10.17
CA LEU A 339 15.28 22.98 10.13
C LEU A 339 14.40 22.01 9.35
N GLN A 340 14.82 21.57 8.15
CA GLN A 340 14.08 20.62 7.30
C GLN A 340 13.56 19.41 8.07
N LYS A 341 14.42 18.79 8.89
CA LYS A 341 14.08 17.59 9.68
C LYS A 341 13.02 17.81 10.78
N GLN A 342 12.75 19.07 11.12
CA GLN A 342 11.80 19.46 12.17
C GLN A 342 10.54 20.08 11.59
N LEU A 343 10.47 20.27 10.27
CA LEU A 343 9.34 20.92 9.63
C LEU A 343 8.07 20.10 9.78
N ALA A 344 6.99 20.82 10.03
CA ALA A 344 5.64 20.32 10.01
C ALA A 344 4.70 21.43 9.55
N VAL A 345 3.50 21.04 9.15
CA VAL A 345 2.44 21.94 8.74
C VAL A 345 1.27 21.79 9.69
N ALA A 346 0.84 22.90 10.29
CA ALA A 346 -0.41 22.99 11.02
C ALA A 346 -1.51 23.51 10.11
N VAL A 347 -2.67 22.86 10.16
CA VAL A 347 -3.88 23.27 9.47
C VAL A 347 -4.85 23.84 10.48
N PHE A 348 -5.37 25.02 10.19
CA PHE A 348 -6.43 25.66 10.95
C PHE A 348 -7.70 25.72 10.10
N VAL A 349 -8.85 25.53 10.75
CA VAL A 349 -10.18 25.73 10.17
C VAL A 349 -10.87 26.84 10.94
N ASP A 350 -11.30 27.88 10.24
CA ASP A 350 -11.98 29.05 10.82
C ASP A 350 -11.21 29.69 12.00
N GLY A 351 -9.88 29.70 11.90
CA GLY A 351 -8.99 30.23 12.94
C GLY A 351 -8.67 29.28 14.10
N ARG A 352 -9.23 28.07 14.12
CA ARG A 352 -8.98 27.06 15.17
C ARG A 352 -8.02 25.98 14.68
N PRO A 353 -7.06 25.50 15.51
CA PRO A 353 -6.22 24.36 15.15
C PRO A 353 -7.06 23.13 14.82
N TYR A 354 -6.79 22.49 13.68
CA TYR A 354 -7.51 21.31 13.22
C TYR A 354 -6.61 20.08 13.17
N SER A 355 -5.45 20.19 12.52
CA SER A 355 -4.51 19.07 12.37
C SER A 355 -3.07 19.53 12.23
N HIS A 356 -2.15 18.58 12.34
CA HIS A 356 -0.72 18.79 12.20
C HIS A 356 -0.11 17.63 11.42
N ALA A 357 0.63 17.94 10.35
CA ALA A 357 1.27 16.98 9.47
C ALA A 357 2.78 17.23 9.41
N PRO A 358 3.63 16.26 9.78
CA PRO A 358 5.08 16.38 9.56
C PRO A 358 5.42 16.44 8.06
N VAL A 359 6.51 17.14 7.73
CA VAL A 359 7.07 17.19 6.38
C VAL A 359 8.10 16.07 6.23
N HIS A 360 7.65 14.93 5.70
CA HIS A 360 8.51 13.77 5.46
C HIS A 360 8.07 12.90 4.28
N MET A 361 6.90 13.15 3.68
CA MET A 361 6.40 12.27 2.63
C MET A 361 7.23 12.47 1.36
N HIS A 362 7.57 11.36 0.70
CA HIS A 362 8.40 11.38 -0.50
C HIS A 362 7.66 12.03 -1.68
N ARG A 363 8.33 12.97 -2.36
CA ARG A 363 7.85 13.67 -3.56
C ARG A 363 8.85 13.50 -4.69
N GLN A 364 8.68 12.42 -5.45
CA GLN A 364 9.57 12.08 -6.57
C GLN A 364 9.52 13.14 -7.67
N ASP A 365 8.33 13.67 -7.95
CA ASP A 365 8.10 14.75 -8.91
C ASP A 365 8.87 16.02 -8.53
N VAL A 366 8.86 16.38 -7.24
CA VAL A 366 9.61 17.54 -6.73
C VAL A 366 11.10 17.28 -6.79
N ALA A 367 11.56 16.09 -6.41
CA ALA A 367 12.98 15.73 -6.48
C ALA A 367 13.53 15.80 -7.91
N GLN A 368 12.75 15.38 -8.91
CA GLN A 368 13.12 15.49 -10.33
C GLN A 368 13.12 16.94 -10.82
N ALA A 369 12.14 17.76 -10.40
CA ALA A 369 12.04 19.17 -10.79
C ALA A 369 13.01 20.10 -10.03
N ARG A 370 13.47 19.67 -8.86
CA ARG A 370 14.35 20.41 -7.93
C ARG A 370 15.46 19.50 -7.37
N PRO A 371 16.38 19.00 -8.21
CA PRO A 371 17.45 18.10 -7.77
C PRO A 371 18.37 18.73 -6.70
N GLY A 372 18.46 20.07 -6.66
CA GLY A 372 19.24 20.82 -5.68
C GLY A 372 18.73 20.76 -4.24
N PHE A 373 17.53 20.25 -3.98
CA PHE A 373 17.02 20.06 -2.61
C PHE A 373 17.76 18.94 -1.87
N LEU A 374 18.38 18.01 -2.60
CA LEU A 374 19.14 16.87 -2.05
C LEU A 374 18.34 15.94 -1.11
N THR A 375 17.01 16.09 -1.05
CA THR A 375 16.09 15.21 -0.37
C THR A 375 14.73 15.23 -1.09
N PRO A 376 14.07 14.08 -1.29
CA PRO A 376 12.70 14.02 -1.79
C PRO A 376 11.64 14.11 -0.68
N ASP A 377 12.03 14.11 0.60
CA ASP A 377 11.13 14.04 1.76
C ASP A 377 10.62 15.42 2.14
N VAL A 378 9.94 16.05 1.18
CA VAL A 378 9.44 17.44 1.27
C VAL A 378 7.92 17.50 1.30
N GLY A 379 7.23 16.38 1.10
CA GLY A 379 5.78 16.29 1.06
C GLY A 379 5.13 16.22 2.44
N TRP A 380 3.88 16.65 2.49
CA TRP A 380 3.02 16.56 3.67
C TRP A 380 1.56 16.48 3.25
N ARG A 381 0.73 15.87 4.11
CA ARG A 381 -0.72 15.76 3.92
C ARG A 381 -1.44 15.73 5.26
N ALA A 382 -2.53 16.46 5.34
CA ALA A 382 -3.50 16.39 6.42
C ALA A 382 -4.92 16.36 5.85
N ASP A 383 -5.72 15.40 6.27
CA ASP A 383 -7.08 15.23 5.73
C ASP A 383 -8.13 15.90 6.62
N ILE A 384 -9.04 16.68 6.01
CA ILE A 384 -10.19 17.27 6.67
C ILE A 384 -11.43 16.43 6.40
N ARG A 385 -12.10 15.99 7.47
CA ARG A 385 -13.44 15.39 7.42
C ARG A 385 -14.49 16.50 7.40
N TYR A 386 -14.73 17.06 6.22
CA TYR A 386 -15.52 18.27 6.05
C TYR A 386 -17.01 18.17 6.42
N PRO A 387 -17.71 17.00 6.39
CA PRO A 387 -19.10 16.94 6.82
C PRO A 387 -19.28 17.32 8.30
N ALA A 388 -18.24 17.19 9.13
CA ALA A 388 -18.27 17.58 10.53
C ALA A 388 -18.16 19.10 10.75
N LEU A 389 -17.80 19.88 9.72
CA LEU A 389 -17.71 21.34 9.80
C LEU A 389 -19.08 22.03 9.71
N GLY A 390 -20.07 21.33 9.15
CA GLY A 390 -21.37 21.91 8.80
C GLY A 390 -21.37 22.56 7.41
N GLU A 391 -22.55 22.92 6.93
CA GLU A 391 -22.72 23.63 5.65
C GLU A 391 -22.26 25.09 5.79
N GLY A 392 -21.53 25.61 4.80
CA GLY A 392 -21.02 26.98 4.82
C GLY A 392 -19.65 27.15 4.14
N LEU A 393 -19.20 28.40 4.08
CA LEU A 393 -17.88 28.77 3.57
C LEU A 393 -16.89 28.83 4.75
N HIS A 394 -15.92 27.93 4.75
CA HIS A 394 -14.91 27.79 5.79
C HIS A 394 -13.55 28.30 5.31
N ARG A 395 -12.79 28.94 6.20
CA ARG A 395 -11.41 29.37 5.96
C ARG A 395 -10.44 28.28 6.40
N ILE A 396 -9.51 27.91 5.52
CA ILE A 396 -8.43 26.97 5.78
C ILE A 396 -7.11 27.74 5.75
N ASP A 397 -6.39 27.73 6.86
CA ASP A 397 -5.08 28.38 6.98
C ASP A 397 -3.99 27.31 7.18
N VAL A 398 -2.95 27.39 6.35
CA VAL A 398 -1.83 26.43 6.32
C VAL A 398 -0.60 27.13 6.86
N VAL A 399 -0.07 26.63 7.97
CA VAL A 399 0.99 27.30 8.74
C VAL A 399 2.20 26.40 8.86
N LEU A 400 3.38 26.90 8.50
CA LEU A 400 4.63 26.19 8.71
C LEU A 400 5.03 26.24 10.18
N GLN A 401 5.49 25.11 10.71
CA GLN A 401 5.97 24.98 12.09
C GLN A 401 7.31 24.23 12.14
N ALA A 402 8.07 24.49 13.19
CA ALA A 402 9.19 23.65 13.61
C ALA A 402 9.28 23.58 15.13
N GLY A 403 9.41 22.36 15.68
CA GLY A 403 9.49 22.17 17.13
C GLY A 403 8.28 22.75 17.90
N GLY A 404 7.09 22.73 17.29
CA GLY A 404 5.85 23.28 17.87
C GLY A 404 5.73 24.81 17.80
N ARG A 405 6.70 25.53 17.21
CA ARG A 405 6.65 26.98 17.01
C ARG A 405 6.21 27.29 15.58
N SER A 406 5.30 28.24 15.42
CA SER A 406 4.93 28.77 14.11
C SER A 406 6.07 29.56 13.50
N LEU A 407 6.28 29.33 12.20
CA LEU A 407 7.30 29.98 11.39
C LEU A 407 6.71 30.88 10.31
N GLY A 408 5.40 30.80 10.06
CA GLY A 408 4.69 31.71 9.14
C GLY A 408 3.56 31.02 8.40
N LEU A 409 2.68 31.85 7.83
CA LEU A 409 1.57 31.39 6.99
C LEU A 409 2.10 31.01 5.60
N LEU A 410 1.79 29.79 5.15
CA LEU A 410 2.06 29.31 3.80
C LEU A 410 0.93 29.70 2.84
N ALA A 411 -0.31 29.49 3.25
CA ALA A 411 -1.48 29.81 2.43
C ALA A 411 -2.74 29.99 3.28
N THR A 412 -3.66 30.79 2.74
CA THR A 412 -5.08 30.78 3.13
C THR A 412 -5.89 30.31 1.92
N ARG A 413 -6.88 29.45 2.16
CA ARG A 413 -7.85 28.95 1.19
C ARG A 413 -9.25 29.03 1.78
N GLN A 414 -10.24 28.98 0.93
CA GLN A 414 -11.63 28.78 1.31
C GLN A 414 -12.15 27.46 0.74
N ILE A 415 -12.95 26.74 1.51
CA ILE A 415 -13.75 25.61 1.03
C ILE A 415 -15.21 25.90 1.30
N ALA A 416 -16.09 25.52 0.39
CA ALA A 416 -17.54 25.64 0.56
C ALA A 416 -18.14 24.26 0.77
N VAL A 417 -18.59 23.97 1.99
CA VAL A 417 -19.38 22.76 2.26
C VAL A 417 -20.81 23.06 1.84
N MET A 418 -21.23 22.44 0.75
CA MET A 418 -22.49 22.73 0.07
C MET A 418 -23.64 21.93 0.67
N ASP A 419 -24.82 22.54 0.75
CA ASP A 419 -26.05 21.82 0.96
C ASP A 419 -26.46 21.03 -0.30
N ARG A 420 -27.44 20.13 -0.16
CA ARG A 420 -27.93 19.31 -1.29
C ARG A 420 -28.68 20.08 -2.36
N ASN A 421 -29.16 21.27 -2.03
CA ASN A 421 -29.90 22.14 -2.94
C ASN A 421 -28.97 23.08 -3.72
N GLN A 422 -27.65 23.01 -3.45
CA GLN A 422 -26.63 23.89 -4.02
C GLN A 422 -26.90 25.36 -3.72
N GLY A 423 -27.47 25.64 -2.54
CA GLY A 423 -27.67 27.01 -2.06
C GLY A 423 -26.35 27.77 -1.94
N GLU A 424 -26.42 29.10 -2.01
CA GLU A 424 -25.24 29.95 -1.80
C GLU A 424 -24.65 29.71 -0.39
N PRO A 425 -23.38 29.26 -0.28
CA PRO A 425 -22.78 28.94 1.00
C PRO A 425 -22.57 30.22 1.80
N ARG A 426 -23.09 30.25 3.03
CA ARG A 426 -22.91 31.41 3.91
C ARG A 426 -21.53 31.38 4.57
N PRO A 427 -20.88 32.54 4.78
CA PRO A 427 -19.65 32.62 5.55
C PRO A 427 -19.81 32.03 6.95
N HIS A 428 -18.94 31.08 7.29
CA HIS A 428 -18.82 30.60 8.66
C HIS A 428 -18.00 31.60 9.50
N ALA A 429 -18.34 31.74 10.78
CA ALA A 429 -17.64 32.65 11.66
C ALA A 429 -16.21 32.13 11.92
N ALA A 430 -15.21 32.97 11.64
CA ALA A 430 -13.81 32.64 11.84
C ALA A 430 -13.20 33.47 12.98
N GLU A 431 -12.39 32.81 13.80
CA GLU A 431 -11.60 33.47 14.83
C GLU A 431 -10.42 34.23 14.21
N ALA A 432 -9.91 35.23 14.94
CA ALA A 432 -8.70 35.92 14.55
C ALA A 432 -7.51 34.94 14.61
N LEU A 433 -6.66 34.96 13.58
CA LEU A 433 -5.45 34.15 13.58
C LEU A 433 -4.42 34.72 14.56
N PRO A 434 -3.68 33.86 15.26
CA PRO A 434 -2.47 34.27 15.95
C PRO A 434 -1.46 34.91 14.99
N ASP A 435 -0.54 35.72 15.54
CA ASP A 435 0.65 36.11 14.78
C ASP A 435 1.56 34.88 14.63
N PHE A 436 1.69 34.39 13.40
CA PHE A 436 2.51 33.23 13.06
C PHE A 436 3.97 33.58 12.75
N GLY A 437 4.33 34.87 12.79
CA GLY A 437 5.63 35.35 12.36
C GLY A 437 5.82 35.31 10.84
N LYS A 438 7.07 35.53 10.41
CA LYS A 438 7.47 35.55 9.01
C LYS A 438 8.25 34.28 8.65
N LEU A 439 7.93 33.72 7.49
CA LEU A 439 8.64 32.57 6.94
C LEU A 439 10.17 32.80 6.93
N PRO A 440 10.97 31.81 7.34
CA PRO A 440 12.42 31.87 7.24
C PRO A 440 12.87 32.09 5.80
N ASP A 441 13.99 32.80 5.62
CA ASP A 441 14.55 33.06 4.31
C ASP A 441 14.98 31.74 3.61
N GLY A 442 14.73 31.65 2.31
CA GLY A 442 15.08 30.48 1.49
C GLY A 442 14.11 29.29 1.59
N VAL A 443 13.05 29.38 2.39
CA VAL A 443 11.98 28.36 2.36
C VAL A 443 11.23 28.43 1.03
N GLU A 444 11.16 27.30 0.34
CA GLU A 444 10.37 27.10 -0.87
C GLU A 444 9.20 26.15 -0.56
N PHE A 445 8.03 26.39 -1.14
CA PHE A 445 6.87 25.55 -0.88
C PHE A 445 5.81 25.65 -1.99
N TRP A 446 4.89 24.70 -1.98
CA TRP A 446 3.64 24.75 -2.72
C TRP A 446 2.53 24.06 -1.93
N VAL A 447 1.30 24.57 -2.02
CA VAL A 447 0.10 23.94 -1.46
C VAL A 447 -0.74 23.41 -2.62
N ASP A 448 -0.75 22.09 -2.78
CA ASP A 448 -1.39 21.38 -3.89
C ASP A 448 -2.93 21.42 -3.77
N SER A 449 -3.44 21.17 -2.56
CA SER A 449 -4.85 21.03 -2.26
C SER A 449 -5.20 21.61 -0.88
N PRO A 450 -6.42 22.13 -0.68
CA PRO A 450 -7.45 22.34 -1.70
C PRO A 450 -7.15 23.57 -2.58
N GLN A 451 -7.74 23.57 -3.78
CA GLN A 451 -7.86 24.79 -4.57
C GLN A 451 -8.75 25.80 -3.84
N ASP A 452 -8.49 27.10 -4.07
CA ASP A 452 -9.29 28.13 -3.41
C ASP A 452 -10.74 28.11 -3.88
N ARG A 453 -11.67 28.27 -2.94
CA ARG A 453 -13.13 28.19 -3.14
C ARG A 453 -13.60 26.84 -3.70
N LEU A 454 -12.92 25.75 -3.35
CA LEU A 454 -13.39 24.40 -3.66
C LEU A 454 -14.75 24.14 -3.01
N ALA A 455 -15.78 23.94 -3.82
CA ALA A 455 -17.08 23.46 -3.35
C ALA A 455 -17.02 21.96 -3.06
N LEU A 456 -17.68 21.49 -2.02
CA LEU A 456 -17.66 20.11 -1.54
C LEU A 456 -19.09 19.63 -1.33
N PHE A 457 -19.45 18.50 -1.94
CA PHE A 457 -20.80 17.94 -1.90
C PHE A 457 -20.78 16.55 -1.26
N TYR A 458 -21.14 16.48 0.02
CA TYR A 458 -21.10 15.22 0.74
C TYR A 458 -22.23 14.28 0.34
N ASN A 459 -21.88 13.12 -0.23
CA ASN A 459 -22.82 12.05 -0.51
C ASN A 459 -22.51 10.82 0.36
N PRO A 460 -23.28 10.56 1.45
CA PRO A 460 -23.04 9.40 2.30
C PRO A 460 -23.15 8.05 1.56
N LEU A 461 -23.90 7.97 0.45
CA LEU A 461 -23.96 6.76 -0.37
C LEU A 461 -22.62 6.44 -1.05
N VAL A 462 -21.76 7.44 -1.29
CA VAL A 462 -20.40 7.20 -1.81
C VAL A 462 -19.53 6.49 -0.78
N THR A 463 -19.75 6.74 0.52
CA THR A 463 -19.05 5.98 1.57
C THR A 463 -19.46 4.50 1.52
N ASP A 464 -20.75 4.20 1.44
CA ASP A 464 -21.23 2.82 1.29
C ASP A 464 -20.73 2.17 -0.01
N TRP A 465 -20.65 2.93 -1.10
CA TRP A 465 -20.12 2.46 -2.38
C TRP A 465 -18.64 2.10 -2.31
N ASN A 466 -17.81 2.96 -1.70
CA ASN A 466 -16.39 2.66 -1.51
C ASN A 466 -16.19 1.47 -0.55
N ASP A 467 -16.93 1.40 0.56
CA ASP A 467 -16.89 0.25 1.48
C ASP A 467 -17.19 -1.08 0.75
N PHE A 468 -18.18 -1.09 -0.16
CA PHE A 468 -18.51 -2.25 -0.98
C PHE A 468 -17.39 -2.60 -1.96
N ARG A 469 -16.83 -1.61 -2.66
CA ARG A 469 -15.71 -1.83 -3.60
C ARG A 469 -14.47 -2.38 -2.90
N GLU A 470 -14.18 -1.89 -1.69
CA GLU A 470 -13.11 -2.41 -0.83
C GLU A 470 -13.38 -3.85 -0.39
N GLN A 471 -14.64 -4.17 -0.09
CA GLN A 471 -15.08 -5.54 0.20
C GLN A 471 -14.83 -6.47 -1.00
N GLN A 472 -15.12 -6.05 -2.23
CA GLN A 472 -14.86 -6.87 -3.43
C GLN A 472 -13.36 -7.19 -3.58
N VAL A 473 -12.49 -6.20 -3.40
CA VAL A 473 -11.03 -6.40 -3.46
C VAL A 473 -10.57 -7.39 -2.39
N ALA A 474 -11.00 -7.19 -1.14
CA ALA A 474 -10.64 -8.08 -0.03
C ALA A 474 -11.16 -9.52 -0.25
N ASP A 475 -12.40 -9.68 -0.71
CA ASP A 475 -13.00 -10.99 -0.97
C ASP A 475 -12.28 -11.71 -2.11
N TYR A 476 -11.88 -10.99 -3.17
CA TYR A 476 -11.12 -11.57 -4.27
C TYR A 476 -9.78 -12.14 -3.80
N ILE A 477 -9.02 -11.35 -3.01
CA ILE A 477 -7.74 -11.79 -2.44
C ILE A 477 -7.95 -12.98 -1.49
N GLN A 478 -8.94 -12.89 -0.60
CA GLN A 478 -9.25 -13.95 0.37
C GLN A 478 -9.62 -15.25 -0.35
N GLY A 479 -10.49 -15.21 -1.35
CA GLY A 479 -10.91 -16.40 -2.09
C GLY A 479 -9.77 -17.09 -2.84
N PHE A 480 -8.80 -16.34 -3.36
CA PHE A 480 -7.58 -16.92 -3.92
C PHE A 480 -6.68 -17.54 -2.84
N SER A 481 -6.51 -16.86 -1.71
CA SER A 481 -5.70 -17.38 -0.59
C SER A 481 -6.28 -18.68 -0.02
N GLU A 482 -7.61 -18.77 0.09
CA GLU A 482 -8.33 -19.98 0.50
C GLU A 482 -8.16 -21.11 -0.52
N HIS A 483 -8.29 -20.79 -1.82
CA HIS A 483 -8.05 -21.75 -2.91
C HIS A 483 -6.64 -22.35 -2.86
N ILE A 484 -5.61 -21.52 -2.62
CA ILE A 484 -4.21 -21.99 -2.44
C ILE A 484 -4.03 -22.77 -1.13
N GLY A 485 -4.89 -22.53 -0.14
CA GLY A 485 -4.82 -23.13 1.20
C GLY A 485 -4.99 -24.64 1.22
N HIS A 486 -5.41 -25.26 0.12
CA HIS A 486 -5.57 -26.69 -0.01
C HIS A 486 -4.23 -27.42 -0.32
N GLY A 487 -4.09 -28.67 0.13
CA GLY A 487 -2.92 -29.50 -0.17
C GLY A 487 -1.63 -29.08 0.54
N CYS A 488 -0.47 -29.34 -0.09
CA CYS A 488 0.83 -29.10 0.54
C CYS A 488 1.19 -27.61 0.65
N LEU A 489 0.76 -26.77 -0.31
CA LEU A 489 0.99 -25.33 -0.30
C LEU A 489 0.27 -24.64 0.86
N GLY A 490 -0.80 -25.25 1.38
CA GLY A 490 -1.50 -24.83 2.59
C GLY A 490 -0.60 -24.65 3.82
N ARG A 491 0.53 -25.36 3.88
CA ARG A 491 1.53 -25.33 4.96
C ARG A 491 2.52 -24.17 4.85
N VAL A 492 2.56 -23.47 3.72
CA VAL A 492 3.46 -22.35 3.48
C VAL A 492 2.76 -21.05 3.88
N PRO A 493 3.42 -20.15 4.63
CA PRO A 493 2.86 -18.84 4.94
C PRO A 493 2.45 -18.07 3.68
N ARG A 494 1.22 -17.59 3.65
CA ARG A 494 0.67 -16.79 2.54
C ARG A 494 0.65 -15.32 2.91
N PHE A 495 0.98 -14.48 1.93
CA PHE A 495 1.01 -13.02 2.04
C PHE A 495 0.17 -12.43 0.90
N ALA A 496 -0.63 -11.41 1.23
CA ALA A 496 -1.21 -10.54 0.22
C ALA A 496 -0.10 -9.77 -0.53
N HIS A 497 -0.46 -9.04 -1.57
CA HIS A 497 0.41 -8.07 -2.20
C HIS A 497 -0.43 -6.83 -2.45
N GLN A 498 -0.19 -5.78 -1.70
CA GLN A 498 -1.00 -4.55 -1.72
C GLN A 498 -0.13 -3.31 -1.81
N LEU A 499 -0.68 -2.25 -2.40
CA LEU A 499 -0.09 -0.92 -2.36
C LEU A 499 -0.59 -0.15 -1.14
N ASN A 500 0.23 0.75 -0.60
CA ASN A 500 -0.17 1.70 0.43
C ASN A 500 -0.39 3.10 -0.20
N PRO A 501 -1.64 3.50 -0.51
CA PRO A 501 -1.86 4.76 -1.20
C PRO A 501 -1.65 5.98 -0.30
N HIS A 502 -1.59 5.78 1.02
CA HIS A 502 -1.43 6.85 1.99
C HIS A 502 0.01 7.33 2.12
N ALA A 503 0.98 6.60 1.55
CA ALA A 503 2.38 7.02 1.53
C ALA A 503 2.66 8.14 0.51
N ASN A 504 1.77 8.34 -0.48
CA ASN A 504 1.85 9.42 -1.43
C ASN A 504 0.84 10.54 -1.07
N PRO A 505 1.29 11.79 -0.87
CA PRO A 505 0.39 12.87 -0.43
C PRO A 505 -0.65 13.28 -1.48
N SER A 506 -0.52 12.88 -2.75
CA SER A 506 -1.45 13.25 -3.82
C SER A 506 -2.49 12.18 -4.17
N TRP A 507 -2.25 10.92 -3.79
CA TRP A 507 -3.08 9.77 -4.21
C TRP A 507 -4.43 9.72 -3.49
N ASP A 508 -5.50 9.41 -4.24
CA ASP A 508 -6.82 9.13 -3.71
C ASP A 508 -7.00 7.62 -3.48
N ALA A 509 -6.91 7.20 -2.21
CA ALA A 509 -7.09 5.82 -1.80
C ALA A 509 -8.44 5.22 -2.24
N ASN A 510 -9.49 6.04 -2.39
CA ASN A 510 -10.81 5.55 -2.81
C ASN A 510 -10.81 5.01 -4.24
N ARG A 511 -9.92 5.50 -5.12
CA ARG A 511 -9.83 5.00 -6.49
C ARG A 511 -9.42 3.54 -6.54
N TYR A 512 -8.45 3.18 -5.71
CA TYR A 512 -7.95 1.81 -5.58
C TYR A 512 -8.89 0.90 -4.77
N ALA A 513 -9.60 1.46 -3.79
CA ALA A 513 -10.48 0.71 -2.88
C ALA A 513 -9.74 -0.44 -2.15
N VAL A 514 -8.63 -0.10 -1.46
CA VAL A 514 -7.73 -1.06 -0.81
C VAL A 514 -7.74 -1.00 0.73
N GLU A 515 -8.49 -0.08 1.34
CA GLU A 515 -8.42 0.14 2.80
C GLU A 515 -8.75 -1.16 3.58
N ARG A 516 -9.71 -1.95 3.09
CA ARG A 516 -10.07 -3.23 3.71
C ARG A 516 -9.03 -4.32 3.50
N SER A 517 -8.38 -4.41 2.34
CA SER A 517 -7.33 -5.40 2.06
C SER A 517 -6.01 -5.08 2.76
N LEU A 518 -5.82 -3.84 3.24
CA LEU A 518 -4.71 -3.47 4.13
C LEU A 518 -4.92 -3.93 5.59
N GLN A 519 -6.14 -4.29 5.97
CA GLN A 519 -6.46 -4.81 7.30
C GLN A 519 -6.10 -6.30 7.45
N ARG A 520 -6.24 -6.84 8.66
CA ARG A 520 -6.00 -8.27 8.91
C ARG A 520 -7.03 -9.13 8.19
N MET A 521 -6.55 -10.10 7.41
CA MET A 521 -7.36 -11.12 6.74
C MET A 521 -7.09 -12.51 7.34
N PRO A 522 -8.12 -13.37 7.53
CA PRO A 522 -7.94 -14.69 8.11
C PRO A 522 -7.00 -15.58 7.29
N GLY A 523 -5.97 -16.14 7.94
CA GLY A 523 -5.03 -17.07 7.30
C GLY A 523 -4.11 -16.45 6.24
N LEU A 524 -4.06 -15.12 6.17
CA LEU A 524 -3.28 -14.35 5.20
C LEU A 524 -2.56 -13.18 5.89
N SER A 525 -1.24 -13.15 5.78
CA SER A 525 -0.44 -12.03 6.31
C SER A 525 -0.45 -10.86 5.33
N LEU A 526 -0.22 -9.64 5.82
CA LEU A 526 -0.02 -8.49 4.94
C LEU A 526 1.28 -8.67 4.16
N GLY A 527 1.23 -8.61 2.84
CA GLY A 527 2.37 -8.24 2.02
C GLY A 527 2.08 -6.94 1.30
N VAL A 528 3.08 -6.06 1.26
CA VAL A 528 2.90 -4.68 0.84
C VAL A 528 4.09 -4.18 0.00
N SER A 529 3.78 -3.46 -1.08
CA SER A 529 4.73 -2.69 -1.87
C SER A 529 4.98 -1.35 -1.19
N LEU A 530 6.25 -1.02 -0.99
CA LEU A 530 6.68 0.18 -0.29
C LEU A 530 7.45 1.08 -1.25
N TYR A 531 7.04 2.35 -1.32
CA TYR A 531 7.63 3.36 -2.19
C TYR A 531 8.12 4.57 -1.39
N GLY A 532 9.29 5.10 -1.75
CA GLY A 532 9.84 6.31 -1.14
C GLY A 532 10.01 6.15 0.38
N GLU A 533 9.54 7.13 1.15
CA GLU A 533 9.68 7.17 2.61
C GLU A 533 9.08 5.94 3.32
N ASP A 534 8.06 5.30 2.76
CA ASP A 534 7.44 4.11 3.36
C ASP A 534 8.44 2.93 3.49
N THR A 535 9.56 2.98 2.76
CA THR A 535 10.65 2.00 2.84
C THR A 535 11.68 2.26 3.94
N TYR A 536 11.89 3.50 4.38
CA TYR A 536 13.00 3.83 5.30
C TYR A 536 12.60 4.71 6.49
N GLY A 537 11.38 5.23 6.47
CA GLY A 537 10.84 6.13 7.45
C GLY A 537 9.75 5.51 8.32
N PRO A 538 9.12 6.32 9.19
CA PRO A 538 8.12 5.86 10.13
C PRO A 538 6.77 5.42 9.53
N LEU A 539 6.40 5.78 8.29
CA LEU A 539 5.03 5.55 7.78
C LEU A 539 4.62 4.07 7.79
N VAL A 540 5.46 3.15 7.35
CA VAL A 540 5.15 1.70 7.36
C VAL A 540 4.87 1.22 8.77
N GLY A 541 5.66 1.67 9.74
CA GLY A 541 5.44 1.34 11.15
C GLY A 541 4.12 1.89 11.69
N GLN A 542 3.69 3.07 11.25
CA GLN A 542 2.40 3.65 11.60
C GLN A 542 1.25 2.86 10.97
N MET A 543 1.35 2.51 9.70
CA MET A 543 0.38 1.68 8.98
C MET A 543 0.21 0.32 9.66
N LEU A 544 1.33 -0.38 9.94
CA LEU A 544 1.30 -1.66 10.63
C LEU A 544 0.59 -1.56 11.99
N ARG A 545 0.86 -0.52 12.78
CA ARG A 545 0.15 -0.30 14.06
C ARG A 545 -1.33 0.00 13.87
N ARG A 546 -1.69 0.86 12.90
CA ARG A 546 -3.07 1.25 12.59
C ARG A 546 -3.93 0.03 12.26
N TYR A 547 -3.41 -0.89 11.44
CA TYR A 547 -4.11 -2.12 11.05
C TYR A 547 -3.80 -3.32 11.94
N GLY A 548 -3.00 -3.12 12.99
CA GLY A 548 -2.66 -4.14 13.97
C GLY A 548 -1.72 -5.23 13.46
N HIS A 549 -0.95 -5.05 12.40
CA HIS A 549 0.00 -6.06 11.93
C HIS A 549 1.22 -6.17 12.84
N THR A 550 1.63 -7.41 13.13
CA THR A 550 2.86 -7.72 13.89
C THR A 550 3.86 -8.55 13.10
N ALA A 551 3.47 -8.97 11.89
CA ALA A 551 4.32 -9.63 10.92
C ALA A 551 3.79 -9.29 9.51
N TYR A 552 4.69 -9.13 8.55
CA TYR A 552 4.35 -8.78 7.17
C TYR A 552 5.46 -9.20 6.21
N GLY A 553 5.20 -9.11 4.91
CA GLY A 553 6.20 -9.22 3.86
C GLY A 553 6.33 -7.89 3.12
N VAL A 554 7.54 -7.50 2.73
CA VAL A 554 7.72 -6.42 1.76
C VAL A 554 7.78 -7.08 0.38
N THR A 555 6.70 -6.97 -0.38
CA THR A 555 6.57 -7.62 -1.70
C THR A 555 7.31 -6.87 -2.78
N GLU A 556 7.42 -5.55 -2.61
CA GLU A 556 8.27 -4.68 -3.42
C GLU A 556 8.87 -3.58 -2.54
N PHE A 557 10.17 -3.34 -2.70
CA PHE A 557 10.94 -2.38 -1.91
C PHE A 557 11.59 -1.36 -2.84
N HIS A 558 10.98 -0.18 -2.93
CA HIS A 558 11.38 0.90 -3.83
C HIS A 558 11.73 2.18 -3.05
N PRO A 559 12.95 2.32 -2.50
CA PRO A 559 13.32 3.51 -1.74
C PRO A 559 13.29 4.79 -2.55
N LEU A 560 13.47 4.69 -3.87
CA LEU A 560 13.57 5.81 -4.80
C LEU A 560 14.67 6.84 -4.45
N VAL A 561 15.64 6.41 -3.64
CA VAL A 561 16.80 7.19 -3.21
C VAL A 561 17.99 6.27 -3.00
N ALA A 562 19.19 6.82 -3.20
CA ALA A 562 20.41 6.16 -2.77
C ALA A 562 20.49 6.06 -1.23
N LEU A 563 20.79 4.86 -0.71
CA LEU A 563 21.06 4.64 0.70
C LEU A 563 22.48 4.10 0.86
N SER A 564 23.31 4.78 1.64
CA SER A 564 24.63 4.27 2.06
C SER A 564 24.49 2.91 2.79
N PRO A 565 25.54 2.08 2.85
CA PRO A 565 25.51 0.78 3.55
C PRO A 565 24.98 0.88 4.99
N GLN A 566 25.43 1.88 5.76
CA GLN A 566 25.03 2.05 7.16
C GLN A 566 23.56 2.49 7.30
N ARG A 567 23.02 3.23 6.31
CA ARG A 567 21.60 3.58 6.27
C ARG A 567 20.76 2.37 5.88
N LEU A 568 21.17 1.63 4.85
CA LEU A 568 20.48 0.42 4.41
C LEU A 568 20.43 -0.62 5.54
N GLU A 569 21.53 -0.85 6.27
CA GLU A 569 21.56 -1.74 7.42
C GLU A 569 20.54 -1.36 8.49
N LYS A 570 20.40 -0.06 8.79
CA LYS A 570 19.39 0.45 9.73
C LYS A 570 17.98 0.21 9.23
N VAL A 571 17.73 0.39 7.93
CA VAL A 571 16.44 0.14 7.30
C VAL A 571 16.09 -1.36 7.36
N LEU A 572 17.00 -2.25 6.99
CA LEU A 572 16.81 -3.70 7.11
C LEU A 572 16.55 -4.11 8.57
N THR A 573 17.29 -3.53 9.51
CA THR A 573 17.09 -3.75 10.94
C THR A 573 15.74 -3.25 11.43
N MET A 574 15.28 -2.09 10.95
CA MET A 574 13.96 -1.54 11.24
C MET A 574 12.86 -2.50 10.78
N HIS A 575 12.87 -2.90 9.52
CA HIS A 575 11.86 -3.82 8.96
C HIS A 575 11.80 -5.13 9.74
N ARG A 576 12.97 -5.74 10.01
CA ARG A 576 13.06 -6.96 10.81
C ARG A 576 12.46 -6.79 12.21
N ARG A 577 12.79 -5.70 12.91
CA ARG A 577 12.25 -5.40 14.25
C ARG A 577 10.76 -5.12 14.25
N GLN A 578 10.22 -4.64 13.13
CA GLN A 578 8.79 -4.44 12.92
C GLN A 578 8.05 -5.72 12.48
N GLY A 579 8.76 -6.84 12.27
CA GLY A 579 8.17 -8.14 11.96
C GLY A 579 8.18 -8.53 10.47
N ALA A 580 8.96 -7.85 9.62
CA ALA A 580 9.13 -8.25 8.23
C ALA A 580 9.73 -9.66 8.15
N ARG A 581 9.08 -10.55 7.38
CA ARG A 581 9.54 -11.93 7.15
C ARG A 581 10.47 -12.04 5.95
N PHE A 582 10.18 -11.27 4.91
CA PHE A 582 11.01 -11.12 3.74
C PHE A 582 10.95 -9.69 3.22
N LEU A 583 11.96 -9.31 2.45
CA LEU A 583 12.04 -8.07 1.71
C LEU A 583 12.45 -8.37 0.27
N SER A 584 11.55 -8.05 -0.65
CA SER A 584 11.69 -8.29 -2.08
C SER A 584 11.91 -6.98 -2.83
N PHE A 585 12.87 -6.96 -3.75
CA PHE A 585 13.29 -5.84 -4.58
C PHE A 585 13.65 -6.37 -5.97
N PHE A 586 13.52 -5.58 -7.03
CA PHE A 586 13.82 -6.10 -8.38
C PHE A 586 15.33 -6.26 -8.60
N MET A 587 15.70 -7.26 -9.38
CA MET A 587 17.06 -7.49 -9.86
C MET A 587 17.00 -8.33 -11.14
N GLU A 588 17.77 -8.00 -12.17
CA GLU A 588 17.75 -8.81 -13.40
C GLU A 588 18.56 -10.11 -13.24
N ALA A 589 17.93 -11.26 -13.50
CA ALA A 589 18.63 -12.54 -13.49
C ALA A 589 19.65 -12.62 -14.62
N ARG A 590 20.88 -13.05 -14.30
CA ARG A 590 21.97 -13.10 -15.28
C ARG A 590 22.66 -14.47 -15.28
N PRO A 591 22.87 -15.08 -16.46
CA PRO A 591 23.77 -16.23 -16.63
C PRO A 591 25.17 -15.95 -16.08
N GLU A 592 25.94 -16.98 -15.75
CA GLU A 592 27.28 -16.82 -15.15
C GLU A 592 28.26 -16.05 -16.07
N ASP A 593 28.18 -16.29 -17.37
CA ASP A 593 29.00 -15.71 -18.43
C ASP A 593 28.55 -14.32 -18.90
N ALA A 594 27.43 -13.80 -18.39
CA ALA A 594 26.95 -12.47 -18.72
C ALA A 594 27.93 -11.39 -18.23
N THR A 595 28.44 -10.59 -19.18
CA THR A 595 29.35 -9.47 -18.94
C THR A 595 28.64 -8.11 -18.89
N GLY A 596 27.41 -8.04 -19.41
CA GLY A 596 26.58 -6.85 -19.40
C GLY A 596 25.91 -6.59 -18.05
N THR A 597 25.76 -5.30 -17.75
CA THR A 597 25.22 -4.74 -16.49
C THR A 597 23.92 -3.97 -16.73
N GLN A 598 23.44 -3.92 -17.98
CA GLN A 598 22.26 -3.16 -18.34
C GLN A 598 21.02 -3.74 -17.64
N SER A 599 20.15 -2.86 -17.16
CA SER A 599 18.84 -3.20 -16.62
C SER A 599 17.75 -2.82 -17.62
N SER A 600 16.72 -3.66 -17.72
CA SER A 600 15.47 -3.35 -18.45
C SER A 600 14.43 -2.67 -17.56
N ASN A 601 14.52 -2.85 -16.23
CA ASN A 601 13.62 -2.27 -15.24
C ASN A 601 14.33 -1.15 -14.46
N GLU A 602 13.74 0.05 -14.45
CA GLU A 602 14.32 1.24 -13.80
C GLU A 602 14.46 1.10 -12.27
N PHE A 603 13.74 0.18 -11.64
CA PHE A 603 13.78 -0.08 -10.21
C PHE A 603 14.70 -1.26 -9.81
N SER A 604 15.33 -1.94 -10.79
CA SER A 604 16.20 -3.09 -10.51
C SER A 604 17.52 -2.69 -9.85
N PHE A 605 17.87 -3.34 -8.74
CA PHE A 605 19.12 -3.13 -8.02
C PHE A 605 20.25 -3.84 -8.76
N ASP A 606 20.79 -3.14 -9.76
CA ASP A 606 21.89 -3.61 -10.60
C ASP A 606 23.02 -2.59 -10.66
N ALA A 607 24.24 -3.06 -10.91
CA ALA A 607 25.47 -2.28 -10.80
C ALA A 607 25.46 -0.95 -11.58
N ASP A 608 24.82 -0.92 -12.75
CA ASP A 608 24.86 0.24 -13.66
C ASP A 608 23.49 0.94 -13.79
N ASN A 609 22.50 0.53 -12.99
CA ASN A 609 21.19 1.16 -13.00
C ASN A 609 21.16 2.41 -12.11
N THR A 610 21.49 3.58 -12.68
CA THR A 610 21.51 4.85 -11.92
C THR A 610 20.11 5.41 -11.65
N ALA A 611 19.07 4.86 -12.27
CA ALA A 611 17.70 5.32 -12.06
C ALA A 611 17.32 5.15 -10.58
N HIS A 612 16.82 6.25 -10.01
CA HIS A 612 16.36 6.33 -8.62
C HIS A 612 17.37 5.86 -7.55
N GLY A 613 18.68 5.85 -7.86
CA GLY A 613 19.75 5.41 -6.97
C GLY A 613 19.86 3.90 -6.79
N SER A 614 19.38 3.11 -7.76
CA SER A 614 19.36 1.64 -7.70
C SER A 614 20.76 1.01 -7.69
N ASP A 615 21.72 1.59 -8.40
CA ASP A 615 23.15 1.23 -8.39
C ASP A 615 23.75 1.37 -6.99
N ALA A 616 23.49 2.50 -6.32
CA ALA A 616 23.96 2.75 -4.96
C ALA A 616 23.35 1.77 -3.96
N LEU A 617 22.08 1.37 -4.16
CA LEU A 617 21.41 0.35 -3.36
C LEU A 617 22.03 -1.03 -3.58
N TYR A 618 22.30 -1.41 -4.83
CA TYR A 618 23.01 -2.65 -5.17
C TYR A 618 24.40 -2.72 -4.50
N HIS A 619 25.22 -1.67 -4.65
CA HIS A 619 26.55 -1.63 -4.05
C HIS A 619 26.51 -1.66 -2.53
N SER A 620 25.56 -0.95 -1.92
CA SER A 620 25.38 -0.95 -0.47
C SER A 620 24.96 -2.32 0.05
N LEU A 621 24.04 -3.00 -0.65
CA LEU A 621 23.64 -4.35 -0.31
C LEU A 621 24.80 -5.33 -0.42
N ARG A 622 25.60 -5.24 -1.49
CA ARG A 622 26.80 -6.07 -1.68
C ARG A 622 27.79 -5.90 -0.53
N GLN A 623 28.04 -4.65 -0.10
CA GLN A 623 28.94 -4.39 1.01
C GLN A 623 28.44 -5.01 2.33
N LEU A 624 27.13 -5.02 2.57
CA LEU A 624 26.54 -5.69 3.73
C LEU A 624 26.62 -7.22 3.67
N LEU A 625 26.67 -7.79 2.47
CA LEU A 625 26.75 -9.25 2.23
C LEU A 625 28.18 -9.74 1.94
N GLN A 626 29.16 -8.85 1.87
CA GLN A 626 30.58 -9.16 1.68
C GLN A 626 31.46 -8.25 2.57
N PRO A 627 31.24 -8.15 3.89
CA PRO A 627 32.07 -7.30 4.73
C PRO A 627 33.50 -7.82 4.76
N HIS A 628 34.43 -6.87 4.68
CA HIS A 628 35.89 -7.07 4.67
C HIS A 628 36.41 -7.86 5.87
#